data_AF-A0AAV9UZD6-F1
#
_entry.id   AF-A0AAV9UZD6-F1
#
_cell.length_a   1.000
_cell.length_b   1.000
_cell.length_c   1.000
_cell.angle_alpha   90.00
_cell.angle_beta   90.00
_cell.angle_gamma   90.00
#
_symmetry.space_group_name_H-M   'P 1'
#
loop_
_entity.id
_entity.type
_entity.pdbx_description
1 polymer ?
#
loop_
_entity_poly.entity_id
_entity_poly.type
_entity_poly.pdbx_seq_one_letter_code
_entity_poly.pdbx_strand_id
1 'polypeptide(L)'
;MAVSTRFERHLHQIEEAANDISSMSFSKPGIFTNSQVARPPITSLIRDTSPYERVLFSSPSNDGFAERPSTLSTKPGLLGSLLDGNLVHQVQSTVRIAQLKGDIDVELLLRGAEDLARIYPVPGLDDRIERLRARYQDLISSVSLHEELVAAQRTQLDLQRGASKDDFIRQPKETKPTQHTLMKSDIQAEEMAIRQLEARKFEMESEIRELDRKLTGSLSSGAF
;
A
#
# COMPACT_ATOMS: atom_id res chain seq x y z
N MET A 1 -12.44 66.31 58.24
CA MET A 1 -12.75 65.12 59.07
C MET A 1 -12.89 63.82 58.27
N ALA A 2 -13.24 63.82 56.97
CA ALA A 2 -13.38 62.59 56.17
C ALA A 2 -12.06 61.82 55.90
N VAL A 3 -10.90 62.50 55.91
CA VAL A 3 -9.59 61.88 55.61
C VAL A 3 -9.15 60.91 56.71
N SER A 4 -9.36 61.25 58.00
CA SER A 4 -9.08 60.31 59.11
C SER A 4 -9.91 59.03 59.00
N THR A 5 -11.18 59.12 58.59
CA THR A 5 -12.05 57.94 58.49
C THR A 5 -11.62 56.96 57.39
N ARG A 6 -10.99 57.44 56.30
CA ARG A 6 -10.42 56.57 55.26
C ARG A 6 -9.12 55.93 55.73
N PHE A 7 -8.25 56.71 56.36
CA PHE A 7 -6.99 56.21 56.91
C PHE A 7 -7.22 55.13 57.98
N GLU A 8 -8.16 55.37 58.89
CA GLU A 8 -8.55 54.45 59.95
C GLU A 8 -9.18 53.15 59.40
N ARG A 9 -9.97 53.25 58.31
CA ARG A 9 -10.49 52.07 57.60
C ARG A 9 -9.38 51.25 56.95
N HIS A 10 -8.36 51.87 56.37
CA HIS A 10 -7.21 51.15 55.79
C HIS A 10 -6.34 50.50 56.86
N LEU A 11 -6.14 51.14 58.01
CA LEU A 11 -5.45 50.51 59.15
C LEU A 11 -6.20 49.27 59.64
N HIS A 12 -7.52 49.35 59.78
CA HIS A 12 -8.34 48.21 60.15
C HIS A 12 -8.24 47.06 59.11
N GLN A 13 -8.25 47.38 57.81
CA GLN A 13 -8.08 46.38 56.75
C GLN A 13 -6.69 45.73 56.78
N ILE A 14 -5.64 46.49 57.08
CA ILE A 14 -4.28 45.96 57.20
C ILE A 14 -4.19 45.02 58.40
N GLU A 15 -4.83 45.39 59.51
CA GLU A 15 -4.86 44.57 60.73
C GLU A 15 -5.66 43.27 60.52
N GLU A 16 -6.82 43.34 59.88
CA GLU A 16 -7.59 42.15 59.48
C GLU A 16 -6.78 41.23 58.56
N ALA A 17 -6.14 41.78 57.52
CA ALA A 17 -5.31 41.00 56.61
C ALA A 17 -4.07 40.40 57.30
N ALA A 18 -3.45 41.12 58.25
CA ALA A 18 -2.32 40.61 59.01
C ALA A 18 -2.72 39.46 59.94
N ASN A 19 -3.90 39.56 60.57
CA ASN A 19 -4.47 38.48 61.37
C ASN A 19 -4.83 37.26 60.50
N ASP A 20 -5.40 37.47 59.31
CA ASP A 20 -5.70 36.38 58.38
C ASP A 20 -4.42 35.66 57.91
N ILE A 21 -3.40 36.40 57.47
CA ILE A 21 -2.13 35.83 56.99
C ILE A 21 -1.41 35.08 58.12
N SER A 22 -1.46 35.59 59.35
CA SER A 22 -0.84 34.92 60.50
C SER A 22 -1.62 33.69 60.99
N SER A 23 -2.94 33.68 60.80
CA SER A 23 -3.79 32.53 61.13
C SER A 23 -3.67 31.37 60.13
N MET A 24 -3.19 31.64 58.92
CA MET A 24 -2.94 30.61 57.93
C MET A 24 -1.81 29.69 58.39
N SER A 25 -2.17 28.44 58.69
CA SER A 25 -1.22 27.39 59.03
C SER A 25 -0.48 26.95 57.77
N PHE A 26 0.69 27.52 57.53
CA PHE A 26 1.61 26.98 56.52
C PHE A 26 2.30 25.75 57.10
N SER A 27 1.94 24.58 56.58
CA SER A 27 2.69 23.35 56.89
C SER A 27 4.15 23.57 56.47
N LYS A 28 5.09 23.26 57.37
CA LYS A 28 6.50 23.27 57.01
C LYS A 28 6.68 22.34 55.80
N PRO A 29 7.40 22.76 54.74
CA PRO A 29 7.64 21.90 53.59
C PRO A 29 8.14 20.54 54.06
N GLY A 30 7.41 19.48 53.73
CA GLY A 30 7.79 18.14 54.14
C GLY A 30 9.20 17.81 53.62
N ILE A 31 9.96 17.04 54.40
CA ILE A 31 11.39 16.72 54.17
C ILE A 31 11.64 16.20 52.74
N PHE A 32 10.63 15.60 52.10
CA PHE A 32 10.73 15.00 50.78
C PHE A 32 10.12 15.82 49.63
N THR A 33 9.41 16.91 49.92
CA THR A 33 8.71 17.70 48.89
C THR A 33 9.69 18.40 47.95
N ASN A 34 10.77 18.97 48.50
CA ASN A 34 11.85 19.56 47.70
C ASN A 34 12.71 18.49 46.99
N SER A 35 12.83 17.29 47.58
CA SER A 35 13.59 16.19 46.97
C SER A 35 12.88 15.65 45.73
N GLN A 36 11.58 15.34 45.80
CA GLN A 36 10.87 14.75 44.66
C GLN A 36 10.85 15.66 43.42
N VAL A 37 10.83 16.98 43.61
CA VAL A 37 10.76 17.94 42.50
C VAL A 37 12.15 18.28 41.95
N ALA A 38 13.19 18.36 42.80
CA ALA A 38 14.53 18.77 42.36
C ALA A 38 15.50 17.60 42.06
N ARG A 39 15.32 16.45 42.74
CA ARG A 39 16.16 15.25 42.60
C ARG A 39 15.32 13.99 42.79
N PRO A 40 14.77 13.40 41.71
CA PRO A 40 14.08 12.13 41.84
C PRO A 40 15.01 11.12 42.54
N PRO A 41 14.51 10.32 43.50
CA PRO A 41 15.35 9.37 44.22
C PRO A 41 16.01 8.39 43.24
N ILE A 42 17.20 7.88 43.61
CA ILE A 42 17.94 6.89 42.82
C ILE A 42 17.07 5.66 42.49
N THR A 43 16.04 5.36 43.27
CA THR A 43 15.06 4.30 42.98
C THR A 43 14.23 4.53 41.72
N SER A 44 14.11 5.77 41.22
CA SER A 44 13.53 6.05 39.90
C SER A 44 14.53 5.76 38.76
N LEU A 45 15.83 5.79 39.07
CA LEU A 45 16.92 5.48 38.13
C LEU A 45 17.26 3.98 38.14
N ILE A 46 17.20 3.34 39.31
CA ILE A 46 17.23 1.90 39.52
C ILE A 46 15.79 1.39 39.43
N ARG A 47 15.23 1.48 38.23
CA ARG A 47 14.10 0.65 37.84
C ARG A 47 14.66 -0.70 37.40
N ASP A 48 13.94 -1.78 37.68
CA ASP A 48 14.24 -3.05 37.01
C ASP A 48 14.28 -2.77 35.51
N THR A 49 15.38 -3.16 34.87
CA THR A 49 15.50 -3.01 33.42
C THR A 49 14.28 -3.68 32.81
N SER A 50 13.54 -2.92 32.01
CA SER A 50 12.42 -3.47 31.27
C SER A 50 12.89 -4.65 30.42
N PRO A 51 12.00 -5.57 30.01
CA PRO A 51 12.38 -6.65 29.09
C PRO A 51 13.07 -6.13 27.83
N TYR A 52 12.68 -4.96 27.32
CA TYR A 52 13.32 -4.30 26.18
C TYR A 52 14.74 -3.80 26.49
N GLU A 53 15.00 -3.31 27.71
CA GLU A 53 16.32 -2.87 28.17
C GLU A 53 17.26 -4.05 28.44
N ARG A 54 16.74 -5.14 29.01
CA ARG A 54 17.53 -6.35 29.31
C ARG A 54 18.24 -6.91 28.09
N VAL A 55 17.58 -6.85 26.93
CA VAL A 55 18.15 -7.23 25.64
C VAL A 55 19.37 -6.34 25.36
N LEU A 56 19.26 -5.02 25.45
CA LEU A 56 20.40 -4.11 25.19
C LEU A 56 21.61 -4.33 26.13
N PHE A 57 21.39 -4.84 27.35
CA PHE A 57 22.43 -5.01 28.37
C PHE A 57 22.95 -6.44 28.53
N SER A 58 22.35 -7.44 27.88
CA SER A 58 22.85 -8.81 27.91
C SER A 58 24.06 -8.97 26.98
N SER A 59 25.26 -8.70 27.50
CA SER A 59 26.50 -9.04 26.82
C SER A 59 26.54 -10.55 26.52
N PRO A 60 26.91 -10.99 25.31
CA PRO A 60 27.12 -12.42 25.00
C PRO A 60 28.36 -13.01 25.70
N SER A 61 29.02 -12.26 26.58
CA SER A 61 30.20 -12.71 27.31
C SER A 61 29.82 -13.34 28.65
N ASN A 62 29.36 -14.58 28.63
CA ASN A 62 29.59 -15.48 29.75
C ASN A 62 30.16 -16.81 29.26
N ASP A 63 31.24 -16.73 28.50
CA ASP A 63 32.21 -17.82 28.43
C ASP A 63 33.59 -17.22 28.68
N GLY A 64 34.17 -17.63 29.82
CA GLY A 64 35.60 -17.64 30.10
C GLY A 64 36.39 -16.34 29.93
N PHE A 65 36.91 -15.84 31.05
CA PHE A 65 38.12 -15.03 31.10
C PHE A 65 39.20 -15.54 30.11
N ALA A 66 39.39 -14.86 28.99
CA ALA A 66 40.58 -15.01 28.16
C ALA A 66 40.85 -13.68 27.43
N GLU A 67 41.93 -13.01 27.84
CA GLU A 67 42.48 -11.83 27.18
C GLU A 67 42.75 -12.10 25.69
N ARG A 68 42.18 -11.27 24.81
CA ARG A 68 42.80 -10.96 23.51
C ARG A 68 42.29 -9.63 22.95
N PRO A 69 43.13 -8.87 22.23
CA PRO A 69 42.84 -7.50 21.84
C PRO A 69 41.86 -7.48 20.65
N SER A 70 40.76 -6.76 20.85
CA SER A 70 39.64 -6.63 19.92
C SER A 70 40.03 -5.80 18.70
N THR A 71 40.29 -6.44 17.57
CA THR A 71 40.08 -5.81 16.27
C THR A 71 38.57 -5.80 15.98
N LEU A 72 38.10 -4.69 15.43
CA LEU A 72 36.70 -4.38 15.14
C LEU A 72 36.06 -5.47 14.27
N SER A 73 35.44 -6.46 14.92
CA SER A 73 34.56 -7.42 14.28
C SER A 73 33.15 -6.86 14.33
N THR A 74 32.61 -6.54 13.17
CA THR A 74 31.19 -6.25 12.94
C THR A 74 30.38 -7.50 13.29
N LYS A 75 30.16 -7.74 14.58
CA LYS A 75 29.41 -8.89 15.08
C LYS A 75 27.94 -8.72 14.75
N PRO A 76 27.21 -9.82 14.43
CA PRO A 76 25.76 -9.76 14.31
C PRO A 76 25.20 -9.21 15.62
N GLY A 77 24.37 -8.18 15.50
CA GLY A 77 23.80 -7.49 16.64
C GLY A 77 23.08 -8.45 17.57
N LEU A 78 23.00 -8.08 18.83
CA LEU A 78 22.38 -8.81 19.95
C LEU A 78 20.96 -9.35 19.64
N LEU A 79 20.24 -8.67 18.75
CA LEU A 79 18.97 -9.12 18.18
C LEU A 79 19.05 -10.51 17.53
N GLY A 80 20.16 -10.84 16.85
CA GLY A 80 20.40 -12.14 16.22
C GLY A 80 20.73 -13.27 17.18
N SER A 81 20.96 -13.00 18.48
CA SER A 81 21.09 -14.08 19.47
C SER A 81 19.75 -14.45 20.10
N LEU A 82 18.80 -13.50 20.18
CA LEU A 82 17.47 -13.68 20.77
C LEU A 82 16.45 -14.11 19.72
N LEU A 83 16.52 -13.51 18.54
CA LEU A 83 15.83 -13.95 17.33
C LEU A 83 16.84 -14.76 16.54
N ASP A 84 16.57 -16.06 16.47
CA ASP A 84 17.20 -17.06 15.60
C ASP A 84 18.12 -16.40 14.55
N GLY A 85 19.43 -16.30 14.83
CA GLY A 85 20.32 -15.35 14.15
C GLY A 85 20.39 -15.49 12.64
N ASN A 86 20.01 -16.67 12.15
CA ASN A 86 19.83 -16.97 10.74
C ASN A 86 18.69 -16.15 10.12
N LEU A 87 17.54 -16.00 10.80
CA LEU A 87 16.39 -15.22 10.33
C LEU A 87 16.74 -13.73 10.21
N VAL A 88 17.40 -13.15 11.20
CA VAL A 88 17.78 -11.73 11.18
C VAL A 88 18.78 -11.46 10.04
N HIS A 89 19.78 -12.33 9.86
CA HIS A 89 20.74 -12.20 8.77
C HIS A 89 20.08 -12.41 7.39
N GLN A 90 19.12 -13.32 7.28
CA GLN A 90 18.37 -13.57 6.05
C GLN A 90 17.44 -12.40 5.71
N VAL A 91 16.73 -11.82 6.68
CA VAL A 91 15.91 -10.61 6.47
C VAL A 91 16.79 -9.42 6.09
N GLN A 92 17.95 -9.24 6.72
CA GLN A 92 18.88 -8.17 6.33
C GLN A 92 19.47 -8.37 4.94
N SER A 93 19.77 -9.61 4.56
CA SER A 93 20.25 -9.91 3.22
C SER A 93 19.14 -9.70 2.19
N THR A 94 17.90 -10.12 2.45
CA THR A 94 16.77 -9.85 1.54
C THR A 94 16.47 -8.37 1.42
N VAL A 95 16.57 -7.57 2.49
CA VAL A 95 16.40 -6.10 2.40
C VAL A 95 17.51 -5.46 1.58
N ARG A 96 18.76 -5.89 1.74
CA ARG A 96 19.89 -5.39 0.91
C ARG A 96 19.74 -5.82 -0.55
N ILE A 97 19.30 -7.05 -0.80
CA ILE A 97 19.05 -7.56 -2.16
C ILE A 97 17.85 -6.85 -2.78
N ALA A 98 16.79 -6.59 -2.03
CA ALA A 98 15.61 -5.85 -2.45
C ALA A 98 15.97 -4.46 -3.00
N GLN A 99 16.89 -3.76 -2.32
CA GLN A 99 17.40 -2.46 -2.78
C GLN A 99 18.14 -2.54 -4.12
N LEU A 100 18.73 -3.69 -4.46
CA LEU A 100 19.57 -3.87 -5.64
C LEU A 100 18.86 -4.55 -6.81
N LYS A 101 17.91 -5.45 -6.52
CA LYS A 101 17.37 -6.42 -7.49
C LYS A 101 15.86 -6.39 -7.64
N GLY A 102 15.14 -5.62 -6.81
CA GLY A 102 13.68 -5.47 -6.90
C GLY A 102 12.86 -6.70 -6.49
N ASP A 103 13.47 -7.88 -6.39
CA ASP A 103 12.84 -9.09 -5.86
C ASP A 103 12.89 -9.07 -4.32
N ILE A 104 11.71 -8.95 -3.71
CA ILE A 104 11.52 -8.88 -2.26
C ILE A 104 10.71 -10.08 -1.80
N ASP A 105 11.28 -10.88 -0.90
CA ASP A 105 10.54 -11.93 -0.21
C ASP A 105 9.70 -11.31 0.93
N VAL A 106 8.42 -11.07 0.63
CA VAL A 106 7.48 -10.37 1.51
C VAL A 106 7.14 -11.20 2.74
N GLU A 107 7.05 -12.53 2.64
CA GLU A 107 6.72 -13.41 3.76
C GLU A 107 7.83 -13.43 4.80
N LEU A 108 9.09 -13.52 4.34
CA LEU A 108 10.24 -13.43 5.23
C LEU A 108 10.31 -12.07 5.94
N LEU A 109 9.97 -10.98 5.24
CA LEU A 109 9.94 -9.64 5.81
C LEU A 109 8.82 -9.48 6.86
N LEU A 110 7.63 -9.99 6.57
CA LEU A 110 6.51 -9.98 7.52
C LEU A 110 6.82 -10.85 8.74
N ARG A 111 7.50 -11.98 8.55
CA ARG A 111 7.98 -12.81 9.66
C ARG A 111 9.00 -12.08 10.54
N GLY A 112 9.98 -11.41 9.93
CA GLY A 112 10.93 -10.57 10.66
C GLY A 112 10.25 -9.42 11.41
N ALA A 113 9.19 -8.83 10.83
CA ALA A 113 8.41 -7.78 11.48
C ALA A 113 7.62 -8.29 12.70
N GLU A 114 7.05 -9.50 12.64
CA GLU A 114 6.38 -10.13 13.78
C GLU A 114 7.35 -10.41 14.94
N ASP A 115 8.52 -10.96 14.60
CA ASP A 115 9.52 -11.28 15.60
C ASP A 115 10.08 -10.00 16.25
N LEU A 116 10.20 -8.90 15.49
CA LEU A 116 10.52 -7.58 16.03
C LEU A 116 9.39 -6.98 16.87
N ALA A 117 8.12 -7.17 16.49
CA ALA A 117 6.95 -6.68 17.22
C ALA A 117 6.87 -7.29 18.63
N ARG A 118 7.32 -8.54 18.80
CA ARG A 118 7.40 -9.22 20.11
C ARG A 118 8.38 -8.55 21.07
N ILE A 119 9.53 -8.10 20.56
CA ILE A 119 10.55 -7.42 21.37
C ILE A 119 10.18 -5.95 21.58
N TYR A 120 9.58 -5.33 20.56
CA TYR A 120 9.25 -3.92 20.50
C TYR A 120 7.75 -3.75 20.19
N PRO A 121 6.87 -3.87 21.19
CA PRO A 121 5.44 -3.71 20.99
C PRO A 121 5.13 -2.27 20.60
N VAL A 122 4.62 -2.08 19.38
CA VAL A 122 4.10 -0.82 18.87
C VAL A 122 2.60 -0.99 18.66
N PRO A 123 1.75 -0.12 19.25
CA PRO A 123 0.30 -0.27 19.12
C PRO A 123 -0.15 -0.21 17.66
N GLY A 124 -1.00 -1.15 17.24
CA GLY A 124 -1.54 -1.23 15.88
C GLY A 124 -0.58 -1.79 14.81
N LEU A 125 0.61 -2.27 15.21
CA LEU A 125 1.54 -2.93 14.28
C LEU A 125 1.00 -4.29 13.82
N ASP A 126 0.39 -5.05 14.73
CA ASP A 126 -0.17 -6.38 14.43
C ASP A 126 -1.29 -6.28 13.37
N ASP A 127 -2.24 -5.36 13.55
CA ASP A 127 -3.30 -5.08 12.57
C ASP A 127 -2.75 -4.71 11.18
N ARG A 128 -1.56 -4.08 11.15
CA ARG A 128 -0.91 -3.68 9.89
C ARG A 128 -0.21 -4.86 9.24
N ILE A 129 0.41 -5.74 10.02
CA ILE A 129 1.00 -7.00 9.53
C ILE A 129 -0.09 -7.89 8.94
N GLU A 130 -1.22 -8.04 9.63
CA GLU A 130 -2.37 -8.81 9.14
C GLU A 130 -2.93 -8.23 7.83
N ARG A 131 -3.14 -6.91 7.77
CA ARG A 131 -3.58 -6.23 6.54
C ARG A 131 -2.62 -6.43 5.37
N LEU A 132 -1.31 -6.40 5.62
CA LEU A 132 -0.30 -6.64 4.60
C LEU A 132 -0.30 -8.09 4.12
N ARG A 133 -0.49 -9.06 5.01
CA ARG A 133 -0.63 -10.48 4.66
C ARG A 133 -1.84 -10.73 3.77
N ALA A 134 -3.02 -10.22 4.17
CA ALA A 134 -4.24 -10.39 3.38
C ALA A 134 -4.05 -9.84 1.96
N ARG A 135 -3.51 -8.62 1.85
CA ARG A 135 -3.23 -7.99 0.55
C ARG A 135 -2.21 -8.79 -0.28
N TYR A 136 -1.20 -9.38 0.35
CA TYR A 136 -0.20 -10.18 -0.35
C TYR A 136 -0.81 -11.49 -0.88
N GLN A 137 -1.67 -12.16 -0.10
CA GLN A 137 -2.40 -13.34 -0.55
C GLN A 137 -3.34 -13.03 -1.73
N ASP A 138 -4.08 -11.92 -1.66
CA ASP A 138 -4.90 -11.46 -2.78
C ASP A 138 -4.06 -11.23 -4.04
N LEU A 139 -2.89 -10.60 -3.87
CA LEU A 139 -1.98 -10.35 -4.98
C LEU A 139 -1.47 -11.65 -5.60
N ILE A 140 -1.06 -12.63 -4.79
CA ILE A 140 -0.62 -13.96 -5.27
C ILE A 140 -1.72 -14.61 -6.12
N SER A 141 -2.96 -14.60 -5.62
CA SER A 141 -4.08 -15.18 -6.37
C SER A 141 -4.31 -14.47 -7.72
N SER A 142 -4.20 -13.14 -7.74
CA SER A 142 -4.33 -12.35 -8.97
C SER A 142 -3.19 -12.60 -9.96
N VAL A 143 -1.95 -12.73 -9.47
CA VAL A 143 -0.78 -13.02 -10.29
C VAL A 143 -0.92 -14.40 -10.92
N SER A 144 -1.33 -15.41 -10.15
CA SER A 144 -1.54 -16.77 -10.65
C SER A 144 -2.56 -16.81 -11.80
N LEU A 145 -3.69 -16.11 -11.68
CA LEU A 145 -4.69 -16.01 -12.76
C LEU A 145 -4.11 -15.33 -14.00
N HIS A 146 -3.34 -14.25 -13.82
CA HIS A 146 -2.72 -13.55 -14.93
C HIS A 146 -1.61 -14.36 -15.60
N GLU A 147 -0.84 -15.14 -14.83
CA GLU A 147 0.18 -16.04 -15.36
C GLU A 147 -0.41 -17.14 -16.25
N GLU A 148 -1.53 -17.74 -15.84
CA GLU A 148 -2.26 -18.71 -16.65
C GLU A 148 -2.75 -18.09 -17.97
N LEU A 149 -3.31 -16.88 -17.89
CA LEU A 149 -3.82 -16.17 -19.07
C LEU A 149 -2.68 -15.79 -20.02
N VAL A 150 -1.55 -15.33 -19.50
CA VAL A 150 -0.34 -15.06 -20.29
C VAL A 150 0.23 -16.34 -20.89
N ALA A 151 0.18 -17.47 -20.19
CA ALA A 151 0.60 -18.76 -20.73
C ALA A 151 -0.29 -19.19 -21.91
N ALA A 152 -1.61 -19.06 -21.78
CA ALA A 152 -2.56 -19.36 -22.87
C ALA A 152 -2.37 -18.43 -24.08
N GLN A 153 -2.10 -17.14 -23.85
CA GLN A 153 -1.78 -16.20 -24.93
C GLN A 153 -0.45 -16.53 -25.60
N ARG A 154 0.56 -16.94 -24.83
CA ARG A 154 1.87 -17.34 -25.36
C ARG A 154 1.77 -18.60 -26.21
N THR A 155 1.00 -19.62 -25.80
CA THR A 155 0.80 -20.81 -26.62
C THR A 155 0.07 -20.48 -27.92
N GLN A 156 -0.98 -19.65 -27.87
CA GLN A 156 -1.66 -19.19 -29.09
C GLN A 156 -0.72 -18.44 -30.03
N LEU A 157 0.13 -17.54 -29.50
CA LEU A 157 1.12 -16.84 -30.32
C LEU A 157 2.18 -17.79 -30.88
N ASP A 158 2.58 -18.83 -30.15
CA ASP A 158 3.54 -19.81 -30.65
C ASP A 158 2.94 -20.68 -31.76
N LEU A 159 1.66 -21.05 -31.66
CA LEU A 159 0.92 -21.66 -32.77
C LEU A 159 0.85 -20.73 -34.00
N GLN A 160 0.52 -19.44 -33.80
CA GLN A 160 0.48 -18.47 -34.91
C GLN A 160 1.86 -18.19 -35.51
N ARG A 161 2.91 -18.17 -34.68
CA ARG A 161 4.30 -17.99 -35.11
C ARG A 161 4.83 -19.22 -35.82
N GLY A 162 4.46 -20.42 -35.36
CA GLY A 162 4.72 -21.69 -36.03
C GLY A 162 4.03 -21.77 -37.39
N ALA A 163 2.74 -21.39 -37.47
CA ALA A 163 2.00 -21.29 -38.73
C ALA A 163 2.62 -20.27 -39.70
N SER A 164 3.16 -19.16 -39.19
CA SER A 164 3.85 -18.16 -40.02
C SER A 164 5.25 -18.59 -40.49
N LYS A 165 5.83 -19.67 -39.95
CA LYS A 165 7.19 -20.13 -40.28
C LYS A 165 7.22 -21.10 -41.46
N ASP A 166 6.13 -21.82 -41.70
CA ASP A 166 5.97 -22.71 -42.87
C ASP A 166 5.53 -21.97 -44.14
N ASP A 167 5.05 -20.72 -44.03
CA ASP A 167 4.60 -19.91 -45.17
C ASP A 167 5.69 -18.98 -45.77
N PHE A 168 6.95 -19.04 -45.30
CA PHE A 168 8.05 -18.22 -45.87
C PHE A 168 8.56 -18.72 -47.23
N ILE A 169 7.95 -19.77 -47.81
CA ILE A 169 8.08 -20.13 -49.23
C ILE A 169 6.69 -20.07 -49.88
N ARG A 170 6.03 -18.90 -49.91
CA ARG A 170 5.09 -18.47 -50.98
C ARG A 170 4.46 -17.11 -50.68
N GLN A 171 5.11 -16.05 -51.19
CA GLN A 171 4.55 -14.76 -51.67
C GLN A 171 3.68 -13.90 -50.71
N PRO A 172 3.68 -12.55 -50.87
CA PRO A 172 3.20 -11.62 -49.86
C PRO A 172 1.70 -11.30 -49.99
N LYS A 173 0.96 -11.22 -48.87
CA LYS A 173 0.26 -10.02 -48.33
C LYS A 173 -0.94 -10.34 -47.41
N GLU A 174 -1.04 -9.52 -46.35
CA GLU A 174 -2.22 -9.05 -45.60
C GLU A 174 -2.77 -9.78 -44.33
N THR A 175 -2.44 -9.17 -43.18
CA THR A 175 -3.26 -8.85 -41.97
C THR A 175 -4.07 -9.90 -41.18
N LYS A 176 -3.57 -10.12 -39.95
CA LYS A 176 -4.13 -10.56 -38.64
C LYS A 176 -5.66 -10.85 -38.50
N PRO A 177 -6.06 -12.03 -37.96
CA PRO A 177 -7.45 -12.38 -37.63
C PRO A 177 -7.72 -12.34 -36.10
N THR A 178 -8.28 -11.24 -35.58
CA THR A 178 -8.86 -11.23 -34.20
C THR A 178 -10.33 -10.79 -34.20
N GLN A 179 -10.93 -10.46 -35.35
CA GLN A 179 -12.33 -10.02 -35.41
C GLN A 179 -13.35 -11.16 -35.66
N HIS A 180 -12.94 -12.40 -35.90
CA HIS A 180 -13.81 -13.40 -36.55
C HIS A 180 -14.96 -13.98 -35.69
N THR A 181 -15.00 -13.81 -34.37
CA THR A 181 -16.08 -14.35 -33.51
C THR A 181 -17.11 -13.32 -33.05
N LEU A 182 -16.70 -12.08 -32.78
CA LEU A 182 -17.64 -10.95 -32.65
C LEU A 182 -18.26 -10.60 -34.01
N MET A 183 -17.49 -10.75 -35.11
CA MET A 183 -18.00 -10.53 -36.47
C MET A 183 -19.19 -11.40 -36.86
N LYS A 184 -19.34 -12.64 -36.38
CA LYS A 184 -20.43 -13.50 -36.85
C LYS A 184 -21.82 -12.97 -36.50
N SER A 185 -21.97 -12.37 -35.32
CA SER A 185 -23.23 -11.73 -34.90
C SER A 185 -23.47 -10.42 -35.65
N ASP A 186 -22.40 -9.65 -35.88
CA ASP A 186 -22.47 -8.38 -36.60
C ASP A 186 -22.77 -8.59 -38.10
N ILE A 187 -22.22 -9.65 -38.72
CA ILE A 187 -22.48 -10.05 -40.11
C ILE A 187 -23.97 -10.36 -40.33
N GLN A 188 -24.63 -11.05 -39.40
CA GLN A 188 -26.06 -11.37 -39.55
C GLN A 188 -26.95 -10.12 -39.48
N ALA A 189 -26.58 -9.16 -38.63
CA ALA A 189 -27.29 -7.88 -38.55
C ALA A 189 -27.08 -7.05 -39.83
N GLU A 190 -25.86 -7.03 -40.36
CA GLU A 190 -25.54 -6.37 -41.62
C GLU A 190 -26.23 -7.02 -42.82
N GLU A 191 -26.29 -8.35 -42.91
CA GLU A 191 -27.01 -9.08 -43.96
C GLU A 191 -28.51 -8.73 -43.96
N MET A 192 -29.13 -8.63 -42.78
CA MET A 192 -30.52 -8.19 -42.64
C MET A 192 -30.73 -6.75 -43.08
N ALA A 193 -29.79 -5.85 -42.76
CA ALA A 193 -29.84 -4.45 -43.18
C ALA A 193 -29.68 -4.31 -44.71
N ILE A 194 -28.76 -5.07 -45.31
CA ILE A 194 -28.55 -5.10 -46.77
C ILE A 194 -29.82 -5.58 -47.47
N ARG A 195 -30.48 -6.63 -46.96
CA ARG A 195 -31.71 -7.14 -47.55
C ARG A 195 -32.85 -6.11 -47.56
N GLN A 196 -32.96 -5.30 -46.51
CA GLN A 196 -33.93 -4.20 -46.47
C GLN A 196 -33.59 -3.09 -47.47
N LEU A 197 -32.30 -2.75 -47.58
CA LEU A 197 -31.81 -1.78 -48.57
C LEU A 197 -32.04 -2.27 -50.00
N GLU A 198 -31.85 -3.56 -50.28
CA GLU A 198 -32.12 -4.16 -51.58
C GLU A 198 -33.61 -4.14 -51.94
N ALA A 199 -34.51 -4.42 -50.98
CA ALA A 199 -35.94 -4.32 -51.20
C ALA A 199 -36.37 -2.88 -51.54
N ARG A 200 -35.86 -1.90 -50.78
CA ARG A 200 -36.11 -0.47 -51.04
C ARG A 200 -35.50 -0.02 -52.37
N LYS A 201 -34.30 -0.51 -52.70
CA LYS A 201 -33.65 -0.27 -54.00
C LYS A 201 -34.52 -0.82 -55.13
N PHE A 202 -35.03 -2.03 -54.99
CA PHE A 202 -35.89 -2.65 -56.00
C PHE A 202 -37.20 -1.87 -56.19
N GLU A 203 -37.82 -1.40 -55.11
CA GLU A 203 -39.02 -0.56 -55.16
C GLU A 203 -38.74 0.75 -55.92
N MET A 204 -37.70 1.49 -55.54
CA MET A 204 -37.33 2.73 -56.23
C MET A 204 -36.90 2.48 -57.68
N GLU A 205 -36.21 1.38 -57.97
CA GLU A 205 -35.88 1.01 -59.36
C GLU A 205 -37.13 0.69 -60.18
N SER A 206 -38.16 0.09 -59.58
CA SER A 206 -39.43 -0.17 -60.26
C SER A 206 -40.19 1.13 -60.56
N GLU A 207 -40.21 2.07 -59.60
CA GLU A 207 -40.78 3.41 -59.78
C GLU A 207 -40.05 4.19 -60.86
N ILE A 208 -38.70 4.17 -60.85
CA ILE A 208 -37.88 4.80 -61.88
C ILE A 208 -38.17 4.16 -63.24
N ARG A 209 -38.27 2.83 -63.34
CA ARG A 209 -38.61 2.14 -64.59
C ARG A 209 -40.02 2.49 -65.07
N GLU A 210 -40.97 2.72 -64.17
CA GLU A 210 -42.31 3.21 -64.52
C GLU A 210 -42.28 4.65 -65.02
N LEU A 211 -41.55 5.52 -64.34
CA LEU A 211 -41.35 6.91 -64.77
C LEU A 211 -40.64 6.97 -66.11
N ASP A 212 -39.65 6.12 -66.34
CA ASP A 212 -38.93 6.03 -67.62
C ASP A 212 -39.84 5.50 -68.73
N ARG A 213 -40.72 4.52 -68.45
CA ARG A 213 -41.79 4.11 -69.39
C ARG A 213 -42.77 5.25 -69.70
N LYS A 214 -43.17 6.03 -68.69
CA LYS A 214 -44.08 7.19 -68.89
C LYS A 214 -43.39 8.32 -69.67
N LEU A 215 -42.10 8.54 -69.42
CA LEU A 215 -41.29 9.55 -70.11
C LEU A 215 -41.00 9.14 -71.56
N THR A 216 -40.61 7.89 -71.80
CA THR A 216 -40.41 7.36 -73.17
C THR A 216 -41.73 7.31 -73.95
N GLY A 217 -42.85 6.99 -73.29
CA GLY A 217 -44.19 7.10 -73.87
C GLY A 217 -44.57 8.53 -74.27
N SER A 218 -44.30 9.52 -73.41
CA SER A 218 -44.59 10.93 -73.72
C SER A 218 -43.64 11.54 -74.75
N LEU A 219 -42.37 11.12 -74.77
CA LEU A 219 -41.41 11.49 -75.83
C LEU A 219 -41.80 10.91 -77.19
N SER A 220 -42.43 9.72 -77.24
CA SER A 220 -42.97 9.15 -78.48
C SER A 220 -44.24 9.84 -78.99
N SER A 221 -45.00 10.50 -78.10
CA SER A 221 -46.21 11.26 -78.46
C SER A 221 -45.94 12.70 -78.91
N GLY A 222 -44.72 13.21 -78.72
CA GLY A 222 -44.30 14.56 -79.11
C GLY A 222 -43.64 14.66 -80.49
N ALA A 223 -43.61 13.58 -81.26
CA ALA A 223 -43.04 13.52 -82.60
C ALA A 223 -44.13 13.29 -83.66
N PHE A 224 -44.99 14.30 -83.85
CA PHE A 224 -45.79 14.55 -85.05
C PHE A 224 -45.91 16.05 -85.26
#